data_AF-V5IBL3-F1
#
_entry.id   AF-V5IBL3-F1
#
_cell.length_a   1.000
_cell.length_b   1.000
_cell.length_c   1.000
_cell.angle_alpha   90.00
_cell.angle_beta   90.00
_cell.angle_gamma   90.00
#
_symmetry.space_group_name_H-M   'P 1'
#
loop_
_entity.id
_entity.type
_entity.pdbx_description
1 polymer ?
#
loop_
_entity_poly.entity_id
_entity_poly.type
_entity_poly.pdbx_seq_one_letter_code
_entity_poly.pdbx_strand_id
1 'polypeptide(L)'
;MAGSIVSRMLNPLLWPSLIYTFSAEGRAFYKNVDFVKQYTRNVIKTRKQTYKAGLEDNFKRSSFMDIILRMHIEEGMFTEDEIREEVNTFMIGGFDTTATTAAFAVHLLGN
;
A
#
# COMPACT_ATOMS: atom_id res chain seq x y z
N MET A 1 -6.86 -10.53 2.22
CA MET A 1 -7.03 -10.04 0.83
C MET A 1 -6.76 -11.13 -0.20
N ALA A 2 -5.62 -11.84 -0.12
CA ALA A 2 -5.31 -12.95 -1.04
C ALA A 2 -6.41 -14.04 -1.11
N GLY A 3 -6.96 -14.47 0.04
CA GLY A 3 -8.04 -15.47 0.06
C GLY A 3 -9.28 -15.09 -0.74
N SER A 4 -9.70 -13.81 -0.67
CA SER A 4 -10.86 -13.29 -1.41
C SER A 4 -10.60 -13.13 -2.91
N ILE A 5 -9.34 -13.03 -3.31
CA ILE A 5 -8.94 -12.98 -4.72
C ILE A 5 -8.93 -14.40 -5.29
N VAL A 6 -8.38 -15.37 -4.55
CA VAL A 6 -8.33 -16.77 -4.94
C VAL A 6 -9.74 -17.36 -5.06
N SER A 7 -10.64 -17.09 -4.11
CA SER A 7 -12.05 -17.51 -4.18
C SER A 7 -12.78 -16.92 -5.40
N ARG A 8 -12.54 -15.65 -5.74
CA ARG A 8 -13.07 -15.02 -6.95
C ARG A 8 -12.52 -15.65 -8.22
N MET A 9 -11.23 -16.01 -8.26
CA MET A 9 -10.62 -16.71 -9.39
C MET A 9 -11.26 -18.09 -9.61
N LEU A 10 -11.51 -18.83 -8.52
CA LEU A 10 -12.06 -20.19 -8.56
C LEU A 10 -13.57 -20.25 -8.79
N ASN A 11 -14.30 -19.12 -8.70
CA ASN A 11 -15.76 -19.08 -8.87
C ASN A 11 -16.18 -18.20 -10.06
N PRO A 12 -16.50 -18.81 -11.22
CA PRO A 12 -16.94 -18.08 -12.42
C PRO A 12 -18.15 -17.18 -12.21
N LEU A 13 -19.03 -17.50 -11.24
CA LEU A 13 -20.21 -16.68 -10.93
C LEU A 13 -19.83 -15.34 -10.29
N LEU A 14 -18.65 -15.24 -9.68
CA LEU A 14 -18.12 -14.02 -9.06
C LEU A 14 -17.24 -13.20 -10.01
N TRP A 15 -17.07 -13.63 -11.27
CA TRP A 15 -16.30 -12.85 -12.25
C TRP A 15 -16.98 -11.53 -12.61
N PRO A 16 -18.30 -11.49 -12.88
CA PRO A 16 -18.99 -10.24 -13.16
C PRO A 16 -18.88 -9.27 -11.98
N SER A 17 -18.34 -8.08 -12.23
CA SER A 17 -18.08 -7.07 -11.21
C SER A 17 -19.32 -6.70 -10.41
N LEU A 18 -20.49 -6.65 -11.06
CA LEU A 18 -21.76 -6.38 -10.38
C LEU A 18 -22.05 -7.45 -9.31
N ILE A 19 -22.02 -8.73 -9.69
CA ILE A 19 -22.31 -9.84 -8.79
C ILE A 19 -21.32 -9.86 -7.63
N TYR A 20 -20.04 -9.62 -7.91
CA TYR A 20 -19.02 -9.55 -6.87
C TYR A 20 -19.26 -8.40 -5.89
N THR A 21 -19.54 -7.19 -6.37
CA THR A 21 -19.81 -6.02 -5.50
C THR A 21 -21.02 -6.24 -4.59
N PHE A 22 -22.04 -6.97 -5.07
CA PHE A 22 -23.21 -7.34 -4.27
C PHE A 22 -23.01 -8.58 -3.39
N SER A 23 -21.89 -9.31 -3.52
CA SER A 23 -21.60 -10.45 -2.67
C SER A 23 -21.07 -10.00 -1.29
N ALA A 24 -21.22 -10.85 -0.27
CA ALA A 24 -20.66 -10.58 1.05
C ALA A 24 -19.13 -10.47 1.01
N GLU A 25 -18.50 -11.31 0.20
CA GLU A 25 -17.06 -11.34 -0.01
C GLU A 25 -16.54 -10.07 -0.70
N GLY A 26 -17.22 -9.62 -1.76
CA GLY A 26 -16.82 -8.40 -2.45
C GLY A 26 -16.99 -7.17 -1.58
N ARG A 27 -18.06 -7.07 -0.79
CA ARG A 27 -18.20 -5.99 0.21
C ARG A 27 -17.06 -5.98 1.22
N ALA A 28 -16.69 -7.15 1.77
CA ALA A 28 -15.57 -7.27 2.70
C ALA A 28 -14.24 -6.89 2.03
N PHE A 29 -14.02 -7.32 0.79
CA PHE A 29 -12.84 -6.98 0.00
C PHE A 29 -12.74 -5.46 -0.22
N TYR A 30 -13.79 -4.81 -0.72
CA TYR A 30 -13.79 -3.36 -0.96
C TYR A 30 -13.63 -2.54 0.32
N LYS A 31 -14.19 -3.00 1.45
CA LYS A 31 -13.97 -2.39 2.76
C LYS A 31 -12.48 -2.42 3.16
N ASN A 32 -11.81 -3.55 2.93
CA ASN A 32 -10.38 -3.69 3.22
C ASN A 32 -9.53 -2.81 2.27
N VAL A 33 -9.89 -2.75 0.99
CA VAL A 33 -9.21 -1.86 0.02
C VAL A 33 -9.34 -0.40 0.43
N ASP A 34 -10.54 0.02 0.86
CA ASP A 34 -10.76 1.39 1.31
C ASP A 34 -9.98 1.73 2.57
N PHE A 35 -9.91 0.79 3.52
CA PHE A 35 -9.07 0.92 4.71
C PHE A 35 -7.59 1.14 4.35
N VAL A 36 -7.02 0.32 3.45
CA VAL A 36 -5.62 0.48 3.01
C VAL A 36 -5.40 1.83 2.33
N LYS A 37 -6.32 2.23 1.44
CA LYS A 37 -6.25 3.56 0.80
C LYS A 37 -6.28 4.69 1.82
N GLN A 38 -7.16 4.61 2.82
CA GLN A 38 -7.26 5.61 3.88
C GLN A 38 -6.01 5.65 4.75
N TYR A 39 -5.47 4.49 5.13
CA TYR A 39 -4.22 4.38 5.86
C TYR A 39 -3.06 5.03 5.11
N THR A 40 -2.90 4.71 3.83
CA THR A 40 -1.85 5.30 2.97
C THR A 40 -1.98 6.81 2.86
N ARG A 41 -3.21 7.34 2.66
CA ARG A 41 -3.45 8.79 2.65
C ARG A 41 -3.03 9.45 3.97
N ASN A 42 -3.31 8.83 5.11
CA ASN A 42 -2.93 9.37 6.40
C ASN A 42 -1.41 9.41 6.58
N VAL A 43 -0.69 8.34 6.17
CA VAL A 43 0.78 8.30 6.23
C VAL A 43 1.41 9.40 5.36
N ILE A 44 0.94 9.55 4.12
CA ILE A 44 1.41 10.60 3.20
C ILE A 44 1.16 11.99 3.80
N LYS A 45 -0.03 12.22 4.34
CA LYS A 45 -0.41 13.50 4.97
C LYS A 45 0.51 13.85 6.14
N THR A 46 0.73 12.91 7.06
CA THR A 46 1.61 13.11 8.22
C THR A 46 3.04 13.41 7.77
N ARG A 47 3.58 12.65 6.80
CA ARG A 47 4.94 12.86 6.29
C ARG A 47 5.11 14.20 5.58
N LYS A 48 4.14 14.59 4.75
CA LYS A 48 4.12 15.89 4.06
C LYS A 48 4.09 17.06 5.06
N GLN A 49 3.42 16.91 6.20
CA GLN A 49 3.41 17.92 7.27
C GLN A 49 4.78 18.03 7.95
N THR A 50 5.41 16.90 8.31
CA THR A 50 6.75 16.89 8.91
C THR A 50 7.80 17.48 7.96
N TYR A 51 7.73 17.13 6.67
CA TYR A 51 8.64 17.65 5.63
C TYR A 51 8.54 19.18 5.53
N LYS A 52 7.32 19.74 5.48
CA LYS A 52 7.11 21.20 5.41
C LYS A 52 7.52 21.93 6.69
N ALA A 53 7.45 21.29 7.84
CA ALA A 53 7.83 21.89 9.12
C ALA A 53 9.36 22.03 9.29
N GLY A 54 10.16 21.54 8.34
CA GLY A 54 11.63 21.60 8.43
C GLY A 54 12.20 20.80 9.60
N LEU A 55 11.41 19.87 10.16
CA LEU A 55 11.81 19.03 11.30
C LEU A 55 12.79 17.92 10.91
N GLU A 56 13.10 17.77 9.62
CA GLU A 56 14.11 16.83 9.14
C GLU A 56 15.48 17.50 9.00
N ASP A 57 16.06 17.79 10.16
CA ASP A 57 17.47 18.16 10.29
C ASP A 57 18.32 16.88 10.14
N ASN A 58 18.52 16.41 8.91
CA ASN A 58 19.64 15.58 8.42
C ASN A 58 19.25 14.81 7.14
N PHE A 59 19.45 15.44 5.98
CA PHE A 59 19.43 14.82 4.63
C PHE A 59 20.43 13.65 4.44
N LYS A 60 21.13 13.20 5.49
CA LYS A 60 22.10 12.09 5.43
C LYS A 60 21.46 10.71 5.27
N ARG A 61 20.15 10.57 5.50
CA ARG A 61 19.37 9.35 5.22
C ARG A 61 17.98 9.72 4.73
N SER A 62 17.86 10.11 3.45
CA SER A 62 16.54 10.29 2.83
C SER A 62 15.81 8.96 2.82
N SER A 63 14.69 8.88 3.55
CA SER A 63 13.79 7.74 3.41
C SER A 63 13.12 7.77 2.04
N PHE A 64 12.58 6.64 1.59
CA PHE A 64 11.82 6.56 0.35
C PHE A 64 10.74 7.66 0.24
N MET A 65 10.03 7.92 1.35
CA MET A 65 9.00 8.96 1.40
C MET A 65 9.57 10.36 1.17
N ASP A 66 10.75 10.66 1.70
CA ASP A 66 11.35 11.99 1.61
C ASP A 66 11.87 12.24 0.20
N ILE A 67 12.39 11.20 -0.46
CA ILE A 67 12.80 11.25 -1.88
C ILE A 67 11.59 11.59 -2.76
N ILE A 68 10.48 10.88 -2.60
CA ILE A 68 9.28 11.13 -3.41
C ILE A 68 8.65 12.49 -3.09
N LEU A 69 8.59 12.89 -1.83
CA LEU A 69 8.07 14.20 -1.43
C LEU A 69 8.93 15.34 -1.98
N ARG A 70 10.25 15.16 -2.04
CA ARG A 70 11.17 16.10 -2.67
C ARG A 70 10.90 16.24 -4.17
N MET A 71 10.82 15.13 -4.90
CA MET A 71 10.53 15.13 -6.34
C MET A 71 9.17 15.80 -6.65
N HIS A 72 8.21 15.69 -5.74
CA HIS A 72 6.91 16.36 -5.86
C HIS A 72 6.96 17.86 -5.55
N ILE A 73 7.57 18.25 -4.43
CA ILE A 73 7.50 19.61 -3.90
C ILE A 73 8.53 20.53 -4.57
N GLU A 74 9.75 20.05 -4.78
CA GLU A 74 10.86 20.84 -5.33
C GLU A 74 10.93 20.75 -6.85
N GLU A 75 10.79 19.55 -7.40
CA GLU A 75 11.00 19.31 -8.84
C GLU A 75 9.70 19.29 -9.64
N GLY A 76 8.54 19.15 -8.97
CA GLY A 76 7.23 19.09 -9.62
C GLY A 76 7.06 17.90 -10.58
N MET A 77 7.87 16.85 -10.44
CA MET A 77 7.92 15.72 -11.38
C MET A 77 6.73 14.77 -11.25
N PHE A 78 6.16 14.67 -10.05
CA PHE A 78 5.02 13.80 -9.75
C PHE A 78 3.83 14.60 -9.25
N THR A 79 2.64 14.21 -9.69
CA THR A 79 1.38 14.66 -9.12
C THR A 79 1.13 13.97 -7.77
N GLU A 80 0.25 14.55 -6.95
CA GLU A 80 -0.10 13.96 -5.65
C GLU A 80 -0.77 12.57 -5.78
N ASP A 81 -1.48 12.32 -6.89
CA ASP A 81 -2.06 11.02 -7.18
C ASP A 81 -1.01 9.97 -7.58
N GLU A 82 -0.01 10.33 -8.38
CA GLU A 82 1.08 9.41 -8.75
C GLU A 82 1.90 8.98 -7.52
N ILE A 83 2.22 9.93 -6.63
CA ILE A 83 2.87 9.63 -5.35
C ILE A 83 2.04 8.64 -4.53
N ARG A 84 0.72 8.86 -4.48
CA ARG A 84 -0.18 8.01 -3.71
C ARG A 84 -0.20 6.59 -4.26
N GLU A 85 -0.20 6.41 -5.58
CA GLU A 85 -0.14 5.08 -6.19
C GLU A 85 1.20 4.39 -5.97
N GLU A 86 2.31 5.12 -6.07
CA GLU A 86 3.65 4.58 -5.85
C GLU A 86 3.85 4.14 -4.39
N VAL A 87 3.46 5.00 -3.44
CA VAL A 87 3.52 4.70 -2.00
C VAL A 87 2.60 3.53 -1.63
N ASN A 88 1.42 3.43 -2.24
CA ASN A 88 0.50 2.31 -2.02
C ASN A 88 1.11 0.99 -2.52
N THR A 89 1.72 1.01 -3.71
CA THR A 89 2.38 -0.16 -4.30
C THR A 89 3.57 -0.60 -3.46
N PHE A 90 4.42 0.34 -3.05
CA PHE A 90 5.59 0.08 -2.21
C PHE A 90 5.20 -0.56 -0.87
N MET A 91 4.19 -0.01 -0.18
CA MET A 91 3.77 -0.54 1.12
C MET A 91 3.18 -1.94 1.01
N ILE A 92 2.32 -2.21 0.02
CA ILE A 92 1.70 -3.52 -0.16
C ILE A 92 2.76 -4.55 -0.58
N GLY A 93 3.56 -4.21 -1.59
CA GLY A 93 4.59 -5.10 -2.12
C GLY A 93 5.66 -5.42 -1.08
N GLY A 94 6.15 -4.40 -0.36
CA GLY A 94 7.17 -4.58 0.67
C GLY A 94 6.66 -5.38 1.87
N PHE A 95 5.42 -5.14 2.31
CA PHE A 95 4.88 -5.83 3.48
C PHE A 95 4.56 -7.31 3.22
N ASP A 96 3.80 -7.62 2.17
CA ASP A 96 3.31 -8.99 1.94
C ASP A 96 4.44 -9.95 1.55
N THR A 97 5.39 -9.47 0.73
CA THR A 97 6.53 -10.28 0.31
C THR A 97 7.49 -10.56 1.46
N THR A 98 7.86 -9.54 2.25
CA THR A 98 8.78 -9.74 3.38
C THR A 98 8.16 -10.56 4.50
N ALA A 99 6.85 -10.41 4.77
CA ALA A 99 6.14 -11.26 5.72
C ALA A 99 6.16 -12.73 5.29
N THR A 100 5.93 -13.00 4.00
CA THR A 100 6.00 -14.34 3.43
C THR A 100 7.42 -14.90 3.51
N THR A 101 8.44 -14.12 3.12
CA THR A 101 9.86 -14.52 3.24
C THR A 101 10.23 -14.84 4.69
N ALA A 102 9.82 -13.99 5.65
CA ALA A 102 10.08 -14.22 7.06
C ALA A 102 9.40 -15.49 7.58
N ALA A 103 8.16 -15.76 7.16
CA ALA A 103 7.44 -16.98 7.52
C ALA A 103 8.17 -18.25 7.03
N PHE A 104 8.66 -18.25 5.79
CA PHE A 104 9.47 -19.36 5.26
C PHE A 104 10.82 -19.48 5.95
N ALA A 105 11.49 -18.35 6.24
CA ALA A 105 12.76 -18.37 6.96
C ALA A 105 12.61 -19.02 8.34
N VAL A 106 11.58 -18.62 9.11
CA VAL A 106 11.27 -19.23 10.40
C VAL A 106 10.91 -20.71 10.27
N HIS A 107 10.14 -21.08 9.25
CA HIS A 107 9.80 -22.49 8.98
C HIS A 107 11.05 -23.35 8.71
N LEU A 108 12.01 -22.83 7.93
CA LEU A 108 13.25 -23.53 7.60
C LEU A 108 14.23 -23.59 8.79
N LEU A 109 14.20 -22.61 9.70
CA LEU A 109 15.03 -22.62 10.91
C LEU A 109 14.48 -23.53 12.01
N GLY A 110 13.18 -23.80 12.01
CA GLY A 110 12.51 -24.66 12.98
C GLY A 110 12.44 -26.14 12.58
N ASN A 111 12.78 -26.47 11.33
CA ASN A 111 12.98 -27.84 10.83
C ASN A 111 14.47 -28.22 10.89
#